data_AF-A0A7C6U7K8-F1
#
_entry.id   AF-A0A7C6U7K8-F1
#
_cell.length_a   1.000
_cell.length_b   1.000
_cell.length_c   1.000
_cell.angle_alpha   90.00
_cell.angle_beta   90.00
_cell.angle_gamma   90.00
#
_symmetry.space_group_name_H-M   'P 1'
#
loop_
_entity.id
_entity.type
_entity.pdbx_description
1 polymer ?
#
loop_
_entity_poly.entity_id
_entity_poly.type
_entity_poly.pdbx_seq_one_letter_code
_entity_poly.pdbx_strand_id
1 'polypeptide(L)'
;LAQARATARGAAGSGAAGDDAPVSARNSFRGLVTAVHSDPVMSQVDLQCGPFRVVSLVSTEAVRELGLEPGSLATARVKATNVVLEAP
;
A
#
# COMPACT_ATOMS: atom_id res chain seq x y z
N LEU A 1 -10.63 34.49 -0.94
CA LEU A 1 -11.71 33.55 -1.30
C LEU A 1 -11.47 33.07 -2.73
N ALA A 2 -11.48 31.75 -2.95
CA ALA A 2 -11.24 30.99 -4.20
C ALA A 2 -9.75 30.88 -4.65
N GLN A 3 -8.96 29.94 -4.11
CA GLN A 3 -8.73 28.55 -4.60
C GLN A 3 -7.91 28.49 -5.91
N ALA A 4 -6.62 28.19 -5.87
CA ALA A 4 -6.03 26.84 -5.73
C ALA A 4 -6.40 25.89 -6.89
N ARG A 5 -5.57 25.85 -7.94
CA ARG A 5 -5.50 24.72 -8.88
C ARG A 5 -4.03 24.37 -9.13
N ALA A 6 -3.49 23.55 -8.24
CA ALA A 6 -2.25 22.84 -8.44
C ALA A 6 -2.44 21.84 -9.60
N THR A 7 -1.76 22.11 -10.71
CA THR A 7 -1.67 21.17 -11.84
C THR A 7 -0.64 20.10 -11.49
N ALA A 8 -1.08 19.08 -10.74
CA ALA A 8 -0.31 17.85 -10.55
C ALA A 8 -0.32 17.07 -11.87
N ARG A 9 0.73 17.27 -12.67
CA ARG A 9 1.07 16.43 -13.83
C ARG A 9 1.19 14.99 -13.36
N GLY A 10 0.39 14.12 -13.96
CA GLY A 10 0.48 12.67 -13.79
C GLY A 10 1.82 12.17 -14.30
N ALA A 11 2.71 11.81 -13.36
CA ALA A 11 3.82 10.91 -13.62
C ALA A 11 3.30 9.47 -13.55
N ALA A 12 2.55 9.08 -14.58
CA ALA A 12 2.29 7.68 -14.85
C ALA A 12 3.51 7.12 -15.61
N GLY A 13 4.38 6.39 -14.90
CA GLY A 13 5.47 5.66 -15.53
C GLY A 13 6.63 5.34 -14.60
N SER A 14 6.56 4.23 -13.89
CA SER A 14 7.14 2.98 -14.39
C SER A 14 6.55 1.82 -13.57
N GLY A 15 5.90 0.89 -14.26
CA GLY A 15 5.59 -0.40 -13.66
C GLY A 15 6.92 -1.11 -13.48
N ALA A 16 7.45 -1.11 -12.26
CA ALA A 16 8.46 -2.07 -11.87
C ALA A 16 7.81 -3.45 -11.99
N ALA A 17 8.16 -4.14 -13.07
CA ALA A 17 7.83 -5.54 -13.30
C ALA A 17 8.53 -6.37 -12.22
N GLY A 18 7.83 -6.55 -11.09
CA GLY A 18 8.21 -7.53 -10.08
C GLY A 18 7.38 -8.78 -10.34
N ASP A 19 8.05 -9.85 -10.75
CA ASP A 19 7.55 -11.22 -10.96
C ASP A 19 6.05 -11.41 -10.67
N ASP A 20 5.24 -11.51 -11.74
CA ASP A 20 3.89 -12.07 -11.68
C ASP A 20 3.96 -13.59 -11.47
N ALA A 21 4.70 -14.03 -10.45
CA ALA A 21 4.59 -15.39 -9.96
C ALA A 21 3.14 -15.62 -9.55
N PRO A 22 2.53 -16.78 -9.89
CA PRO A 22 1.16 -17.08 -9.52
C PRO A 22 1.03 -17.09 -7.99
N VAL A 23 0.42 -16.05 -7.43
CA VAL A 23 0.20 -15.91 -5.98
C VAL A 23 -1.22 -16.36 -5.65
N SER A 24 -1.36 -17.19 -4.61
CA SER A 24 -2.66 -17.71 -4.15
C SER A 24 -3.53 -16.64 -3.44
N ALA A 25 -2.95 -15.52 -3.04
CA ALA A 25 -3.66 -14.37 -2.49
C ALA A 25 -4.41 -13.63 -3.62
N ARG A 26 -5.72 -13.90 -3.73
CA ARG A 26 -6.60 -13.28 -4.73
C ARG A 26 -6.95 -11.83 -4.41
N ASN A 27 -6.87 -11.43 -3.15
CA ASN A 27 -7.13 -10.05 -2.74
C ASN A 27 -5.82 -9.28 -2.81
N SER A 28 -5.66 -8.47 -3.87
CA SER A 28 -4.50 -7.61 -4.05
C SER A 28 -4.96 -6.17 -4.22
N PHE A 29 -4.38 -5.28 -3.41
CA PHE A 29 -4.69 -3.86 -3.38
C PHE A 29 -3.41 -3.12 -3.73
N ARG A 30 -3.33 -2.63 -4.98
CA ARG A 30 -2.22 -1.78 -5.42
C ARG A 30 -2.51 -0.36 -4.98
N GLY A 31 -1.52 0.28 -4.36
CA GLY A 31 -1.69 1.61 -3.79
C GLY A 31 -0.38 2.34 -3.57
N LEU A 32 -0.52 3.60 -3.17
CA LEU A 32 0.59 4.45 -2.78
C LEU A 32 0.74 4.43 -1.27
N VAL A 33 1.96 4.25 -0.78
CA VAL A 33 2.27 4.37 0.65
C VAL A 33 2.11 5.83 1.04
N THR A 34 1.24 6.11 2.00
CA THR A 34 0.93 7.47 2.47
C THR A 34 1.62 7.80 3.78
N ALA A 35 1.81 6.81 4.64
CA ALA A 35 2.51 6.95 5.91
C ALA A 35 3.16 5.61 6.30
N VAL A 36 4.27 5.71 7.00
CA VAL A 36 4.96 4.58 7.64
C VAL A 36 5.29 5.01 9.07
N HIS A 37 4.75 4.29 10.04
CA HIS A 37 5.04 4.46 11.45
C HIS A 37 5.85 3.27 11.93
N SER A 38 7.12 3.47 12.24
CA SER A 38 8.02 2.39 12.63
C SER A 38 8.30 2.40 14.13
N ASP A 39 7.99 1.28 14.78
CA ASP A 39 8.42 0.94 16.14
C ASP A 39 9.65 0.00 16.09
N PRO A 40 10.27 -0.35 17.24
CA PRO A 40 11.46 -1.20 17.25
C PRO A 40 11.29 -2.60 16.66
N VAL A 41 10.06 -3.13 16.62
CA VAL A 41 9.77 -4.50 16.15
C VAL A 41 8.74 -4.50 15.01
N MET A 42 7.69 -3.70 15.15
CA MET A 42 6.60 -3.64 14.18
C MET A 42 6.52 -2.25 13.56
N SER A 43 5.98 -2.20 12.35
CA SER A 43 5.71 -0.98 11.63
C SER A 43 4.30 -1.02 11.08
N GLN A 44 3.61 0.10 11.20
CA GLN A 44 2.35 0.33 10.51
C GLN A 44 2.61 1.00 9.17
N VAL A 45 2.06 0.43 8.11
CA VAL A 45 2.13 0.97 6.75
C VAL A 45 0.72 1.29 6.27
N ASP A 46 0.52 2.54 5.86
CA ASP A 46 -0.74 3.03 5.34
C ASP A 46 -0.70 3.13 3.83
N LEU A 47 -1.61 2.43 3.15
CA LEU A 47 -1.71 2.38 1.70
C LEU A 47 -3.01 3.02 1.22
N GLN A 48 -2.90 3.97 0.30
CA GLN A 48 -4.04 4.50 -0.43
C GLN A 48 -4.25 3.68 -1.70
N CYS A 49 -5.30 2.86 -1.70
CA CYS A 49 -5.67 1.95 -2.77
C CYS A 49 -6.99 2.42 -3.41
N GLY A 50 -6.89 3.37 -4.34
CA GLY A 50 -8.07 3.97 -4.98
C GLY A 50 -8.94 4.70 -3.94
N PRO A 51 -10.24 4.36 -3.79
CA PRO A 51 -11.11 4.99 -2.80
C PRO A 51 -10.89 4.45 -1.36
N PHE A 52 -10.11 3.39 -1.19
CA PHE A 52 -9.94 2.70 0.09
C PHE A 52 -8.57 2.97 0.71
N ARG A 53 -8.51 3.10 2.03
CA ARG A 53 -7.27 3.10 2.81
C ARG A 53 -7.07 1.71 3.43
N VAL A 54 -5.94 1.07 3.12
CA VAL A 54 -5.55 -0.23 3.67
C VAL A 54 -4.41 0.00 4.65
N VAL A 55 -4.54 -0.53 5.86
CA VAL A 55 -3.50 -0.45 6.89
C VAL A 55 -2.92 -1.85 7.10
N SER A 56 -1.60 -1.96 7.09
CA SER A 56 -0.89 -3.22 7.33
C SER A 56 0.09 -3.06 8.49
N LEU A 57 0.15 -4.08 9.35
CA LEU A 57 1.19 -4.23 10.35
C LEU A 57 2.19 -5.27 9.83
N VAL A 58 3.45 -4.85 9.73
CA VAL A 58 4.55 -5.65 9.20
C VAL A 58 5.79 -5.41 10.07
N SER A 59 6.75 -6.34 10.10
CA SER A 59 7.96 -6.12 10.89
C SER A 59 8.75 -4.93 10.36
N THR A 60 9.44 -4.23 11.26
CA THR A 60 10.23 -3.06 10.90
C THR A 60 11.39 -3.42 9.97
N GLU A 61 11.96 -4.62 10.10
CA GLU A 61 12.96 -5.14 9.18
C GLU A 61 12.42 -5.28 7.76
N ALA A 62 11.21 -5.83 7.60
CA ALA A 62 10.61 -6.02 6.29
C ALA A 62 10.27 -4.69 5.61
N VAL A 63 9.84 -3.66 6.36
CA VAL A 63 9.67 -2.30 5.81
C VAL A 63 10.99 -1.77 5.24
N ARG A 64 12.10 -1.97 5.96
CA ARG A 64 13.44 -1.51 5.55
C ARG A 64 13.97 -2.31 4.35
N GLU A 65 13.79 -3.62 4.34
CA GLU A 65 14.18 -4.50 3.23
C GLU A 65 13.40 -4.20 1.95
N LEU A 66 12.10 -3.94 2.08
CA LEU A 66 11.22 -3.60 0.97
C LEU A 66 11.33 -2.14 0.52
N GLY A 67 12.07 -1.29 1.24
CA GLY A 67 12.20 0.13 0.95
C GLY A 67 10.86 0.88 0.97
N LEU A 68 9.96 0.51 1.88
CA LEU A 68 8.65 1.15 1.98
C LEU A 68 8.79 2.53 2.63
N GLU A 69 8.45 3.56 1.87
CA GLU A 69 8.49 4.95 2.28
C GLU A 69 7.29 5.71 1.72
N PRO A 70 6.85 6.80 2.36
CA PRO A 70 5.78 7.64 1.81
C PRO A 70 6.08 8.07 0.37
N GLY A 71 5.17 7.77 -0.54
CA GLY A 71 5.31 7.99 -1.98
C GLY A 71 5.68 6.75 -2.79
N SER A 72 6.11 5.66 -2.16
CA SER A 72 6.40 4.42 -2.87
C SER A 72 5.12 3.70 -3.31
N LEU A 73 5.19 3.00 -4.44
CA LEU A 73 4.12 2.11 -4.89
C LEU A 73 4.29 0.74 -4.25
N ALA A 74 3.24 0.23 -3.62
CA ALA A 74 3.24 -1.12 -3.06
C ALA A 74 1.91 -1.84 -3.32
N THR A 75 1.94 -3.16 -3.19
CA THR A 75 0.76 -4.01 -3.34
C THR A 75 0.51 -4.75 -2.05
N ALA A 76 -0.55 -4.40 -1.33
CA ALA A 76 -1.02 -5.18 -0.18
C ALA A 76 -1.72 -6.43 -0.70
N ARG A 77 -1.20 -7.61 -0.37
CA ARG A 77 -1.83 -8.90 -0.68
C ARG A 77 -2.38 -9.50 0.60
N VAL A 78 -3.68 -9.77 0.62
CA VAL A 78 -4.37 -10.38 1.77
C VAL A 78 -4.77 -11.80 1.41
N LYS A 79 -4.39 -12.77 2.25
CA LYS A 79 -4.81 -14.16 2.06
C LYS A 79 -6.32 -14.24 2.23
N ALA A 80 -7.01 -14.86 1.27
CA ALA A 80 -8.48 -14.91 1.23
C ALA A 80 -9.11 -15.57 2.48
N THR A 81 -8.36 -16.40 3.21
CA THR A 81 -8.84 -17.05 4.44
C THR A 81 -8.95 -16.12 5.65
N ASN A 82 -8.35 -14.92 5.60
CA ASN A 82 -8.31 -13.98 6.72
C ASN A 82 -9.25 -12.78 6.48
N VAL A 83 -10.41 -13.01 5.87
CA VAL A 83 -11.42 -11.98 5.64
C VAL A 83 -12.62 -12.27 6.53
N VAL A 84 -13.04 -11.26 7.30
CA VAL A 84 -14.29 -11.29 8.06
C VAL A 84 -15.35 -10.58 7.22
N LEU A 85 -16.50 -11.21 7.04
CA LEU A 85 -17.67 -10.60 6.39
C LEU A 85 -18.64 -10.18 7.48
N GLU A 86 -19.11 -8.94 7.40
CA GLU A 86 -20.17 -8.39 8.24
C GLU A 86 -21.29 -7.91 7.31
N ALA A 87 -22.53 -8.27 7.65
CA ALA A 87 -23.73 -7.76 6.98
C ALA A 87 -24.34 -6.65 7.86
N PRO A 88 -24.99 -5.63 7.27
CA PRO A 88 -25.52 -4.48 8.00
C PRO A 88 -26.61 -4.84 9.02
#